data_AF-A0A534PTW0-F1
#
_entry.id   AF-A0A534PTW0-F1
#
_cell.length_a   1.000
_cell.length_b   1.000
_cell.length_c   1.000
_cell.angle_alpha   90.00
_cell.angle_beta   90.00
_cell.angle_gamma   90.00
#
_symmetry.space_group_name_H-M   'P 1'
#
loop_
_entity.id
_entity.type
_entity.pdbx_description
1 polymer ?
#
loop_
_entity_poly.entity_id
_entity_poly.type
_entity_poly.pdbx_seq_one_letter_code
_entity_poly.pdbx_strand_id
1 'polypeptide(L)'
;MQDHKGNITHLQLQSVDATVLTLGTANGAHTLNGKMSLRASTAPADGSQDVLVGQVTNLSVAAGQGFHLAGSAAVDDFLMQQLQGPGTFYVVISGSADGEPHLTLRAILHANLGYSAGF
;
A
#
# COMPACT_ATOMS: atom_id res chain seq x y z
N MET A 1 21.28 0.22 24.10
CA MET A 1 19.89 0.25 23.59
C MET A 1 19.57 -1.15 23.18
N GLN A 2 18.66 -1.80 23.90
CA GLN A 2 18.28 -3.20 23.67
C GLN A 2 17.60 -3.27 22.31
N ASP A 3 18.03 -4.21 21.48
CA ASP A 3 17.81 -4.25 20.04
C ASP A 3 16.35 -4.60 19.72
N HIS A 4 15.45 -3.61 19.78
CA HIS A 4 14.00 -3.77 19.59
C HIS A 4 13.65 -4.46 18.26
N LYS A 5 14.51 -4.36 17.25
CA LYS A 5 14.35 -5.02 15.95
C LYS A 5 14.51 -6.55 16.04
N GLY A 6 15.44 -7.03 16.88
CA GLY A 6 15.73 -8.46 17.03
C GLY A 6 14.60 -9.24 17.72
N ASN A 7 13.70 -8.56 18.43
CA ASN A 7 12.56 -9.18 19.11
C ASN A 7 11.29 -9.22 18.24
N ILE A 8 11.29 -8.63 17.05
CA ILE A 8 10.13 -8.66 16.16
C ILE A 8 10.12 -9.99 15.39
N THR A 9 9.04 -10.74 15.54
CA THR A 9 8.86 -12.07 14.92
C THR A 9 8.03 -12.01 13.65
N HIS A 10 7.17 -11.00 13.49
CA HIS A 10 6.48 -10.72 12.23
C HIS A 10 6.09 -9.24 12.11
N LEU A 11 6.05 -8.75 10.87
CA LEU A 11 5.40 -7.52 10.44
C LEU A 11 4.57 -7.90 9.21
N GLN A 12 3.25 -7.82 9.30
CA GLN A 12 2.37 -8.20 8.20
C GLN A 12 1.45 -7.05 7.85
N LEU A 13 1.24 -6.84 6.56
CA LEU A 13 0.18 -5.96 6.07
C LEU A 13 -1.05 -6.82 5.86
N GLN A 14 -2.06 -6.68 6.71
CA GLN A 14 -3.29 -7.45 6.64
C GLN A 14 -4.17 -7.00 5.48
N SER A 15 -4.34 -5.68 5.34
CA SER A 15 -5.09 -5.10 4.23
C SER A 15 -4.77 -3.64 4.00
N VAL A 16 -5.16 -3.16 2.83
CA VAL A 16 -5.31 -1.75 2.52
C VAL A 16 -6.73 -1.50 2.06
N ASP A 17 -7.41 -0.62 2.77
CA ASP A 17 -8.76 -0.19 2.45
C ASP A 17 -8.71 1.24 1.92
N ALA A 18 -9.13 1.42 0.66
CA ALA A 18 -9.14 2.71 0.01
C ALA A 18 -10.57 3.14 -0.33
N THR A 19 -10.88 4.43 -0.20
CA THR A 19 -12.22 4.97 -0.47
C THR A 19 -12.12 6.34 -1.13
N VAL A 20 -12.94 6.56 -2.15
CA VAL A 20 -13.22 7.88 -2.72
C VAL A 20 -14.02 8.68 -1.71
N LEU A 21 -13.41 9.71 -1.13
CA LEU A 21 -14.08 10.56 -0.14
C LEU A 21 -14.96 11.62 -0.81
N THR A 22 -14.37 12.36 -1.74
CA THR A 22 -15.02 13.52 -2.36
C THR A 22 -14.67 13.58 -3.84
N LEU A 23 -15.65 14.02 -4.63
CA LEU A 23 -15.47 14.38 -6.03
C LEU A 23 -15.54 15.91 -6.14
N GLY A 24 -14.52 16.50 -6.77
CA GLY A 24 -14.52 17.90 -7.14
C GLY A 24 -15.50 18.16 -8.29
N THR A 25 -16.00 19.39 -8.38
CA THR A 25 -16.97 19.79 -9.41
C THR A 25 -16.42 19.73 -10.84
N ALA A 26 -15.10 19.73 -11.00
CA ALA A 26 -14.41 19.57 -12.28
C ALA A 26 -14.08 18.12 -12.63
N ASN A 27 -14.45 17.13 -11.80
CA ASN A 27 -14.10 15.73 -12.03
C ASN A 27 -14.71 15.20 -13.33
N GLY A 28 -13.87 14.85 -14.30
CA GLY A 28 -14.24 14.21 -15.56
C GLY A 28 -14.02 12.69 -15.60
N ALA A 29 -13.40 12.13 -14.56
CA ALA A 29 -13.15 10.69 -14.46
C ALA A 29 -14.38 9.90 -13.98
N HIS A 30 -14.68 8.79 -14.64
CA HIS A 30 -15.77 7.86 -14.31
C HIS A 30 -15.22 6.52 -13.84
N THR A 31 -14.02 6.15 -14.29
CA THR A 31 -13.34 4.92 -13.89
C THR A 31 -11.88 5.16 -13.53
N LEU A 32 -11.37 4.40 -12.56
CA LEU A 32 -9.96 4.37 -12.18
C LEU A 32 -9.39 2.97 -12.35
N ASN A 33 -8.16 2.92 -12.84
CA ASN A 33 -7.27 1.79 -12.68
C ASN A 33 -6.15 2.22 -11.75
N GLY A 34 -5.78 1.37 -10.80
CA GLY A 34 -4.76 1.72 -9.81
C GLY A 34 -4.01 0.51 -9.33
N LYS A 35 -2.75 0.69 -8.98
CA LYS A 35 -1.95 -0.31 -8.28
C LYS A 35 -1.21 0.32 -7.12
N MET A 36 -1.07 -0.47 -6.06
CA MET A 36 -0.20 -0.17 -4.94
C MET A 36 0.93 -1.19 -4.90
N SER A 37 2.15 -0.70 -4.76
CA SER A 37 3.34 -1.52 -4.61
C SER A 37 4.22 -1.01 -3.49
N LEU A 38 5.07 -1.88 -2.96
CA LEU A 38 6.15 -1.52 -2.04
C LEU A 38 7.49 -1.55 -2.78
N ARG A 39 8.35 -0.57 -2.46
CA ARG A 39 9.68 -0.45 -3.07
C ARG A 39 10.73 -0.28 -1.97
N ALA A 40 11.79 -1.07 -2.02
CA ALA A 40 12.91 -0.91 -1.10
C ALA A 40 13.54 0.49 -1.29
N SER A 41 14.03 1.10 -0.21
CA SER A 41 14.59 2.46 -0.29
C SER A 41 15.81 2.58 -1.22
N THR A 42 16.50 1.47 -1.48
CA THR A 42 17.67 1.38 -2.36
C THR A 42 17.33 0.91 -3.78
N ALA A 43 16.07 0.55 -4.06
CA ALA A 43 15.66 0.05 -5.36
C ALA A 43 15.53 1.18 -6.40
N PRO A 44 15.76 0.90 -7.69
CA PRO A 44 15.58 1.88 -8.75
C PRO A 44 14.15 2.44 -8.79
N ALA A 45 14.02 3.71 -9.20
CA ALA A 45 12.73 4.37 -9.23
C ALA A 45 11.83 3.94 -10.42
N ASP A 46 12.34 3.09 -11.31
CA ASP A 46 11.68 2.60 -12.52
C ASP A 46 10.60 1.53 -12.27
N GLY A 47 10.50 1.05 -11.03
CA GLY A 47 9.50 0.07 -10.61
C GLY A 47 9.83 -1.38 -10.98
N SER A 48 11.03 -1.65 -11.50
CA SER A 48 11.47 -3.00 -11.86
C SER A 48 11.58 -3.97 -10.68
N GLN A 49 11.69 -3.45 -9.46
CA GLN A 49 11.82 -4.21 -8.22
C GLN A 49 10.67 -3.96 -7.25
N ASP A 50 9.55 -3.44 -7.75
CA ASP A 50 8.37 -3.16 -6.92
C ASP A 50 7.64 -4.46 -6.58
N VAL A 51 7.35 -4.67 -5.29
CA VAL A 51 6.51 -5.77 -4.82
C VAL A 51 5.05 -5.31 -4.87
N LEU A 52 4.26 -5.92 -5.74
CA LEU A 52 2.84 -5.59 -5.88
C LEU A 52 2.08 -5.97 -4.60
N VAL A 53 1.41 -4.99 -3.99
CA VAL A 53 0.43 -5.22 -2.91
C VAL A 53 -0.90 -5.63 -3.52
N GLY A 54 -1.33 -4.90 -4.54
CA GLY A 54 -2.55 -5.21 -5.26
C GLY A 54 -2.89 -4.17 -6.31
N GLN A 55 -3.92 -4.47 -7.09
CA GLN A 55 -4.39 -3.60 -8.15
C GLN A 55 -5.92 -3.63 -8.24
N VAL A 56 -6.48 -2.52 -8.68
CA VAL A 56 -7.89 -2.35 -9.00
C VAL A 56 -8.01 -1.97 -10.46
N THR A 57 -9.00 -2.54 -11.14
CA THR A 57 -9.30 -2.22 -12.53
C THR A 57 -10.76 -1.80 -12.64
N ASN A 58 -11.03 -0.78 -13.46
CA ASN A 58 -12.37 -0.25 -13.71
C ASN A 58 -13.16 0.11 -12.43
N LEU A 59 -12.48 0.66 -11.41
CA LEU A 59 -13.16 1.15 -10.21
C LEU A 59 -14.06 2.33 -10.59
N SER A 60 -15.35 2.22 -10.31
CA SER A 60 -16.27 3.33 -10.52
C SER A 60 -15.94 4.52 -9.62
N VAL A 61 -15.84 5.71 -10.21
CA VAL A 61 -15.59 6.97 -9.51
C VAL A 61 -16.91 7.51 -8.97
N ALA A 62 -17.24 7.12 -7.75
CA ALA A 62 -18.34 7.70 -7.00
C ALA A 62 -17.95 7.85 -5.52
N ALA A 63 -18.43 8.90 -4.86
CA ALA A 63 -18.17 9.11 -3.44
C ALA A 63 -18.64 7.90 -2.62
N GLY A 64 -17.81 7.45 -1.69
CA GLY A 64 -18.03 6.23 -0.90
C GLY A 64 -17.63 4.94 -1.60
N GLN A 65 -17.32 4.94 -2.90
CA GLN A 65 -16.75 3.76 -3.55
C GLN A 65 -15.36 3.49 -3.03
N GLY A 66 -15.09 2.23 -2.73
CA GLY A 66 -13.81 1.80 -2.20
C GLY A 66 -13.39 0.46 -2.75
N PHE A 67 -12.14 0.13 -2.46
CA PHE A 67 -11.57 -1.17 -2.77
C PHE A 67 -10.72 -1.66 -1.62
N HIS A 68 -10.65 -2.97 -1.51
CA HIS A 68 -9.90 -3.68 -0.49
C HIS A 68 -8.78 -4.47 -1.18
N LEU A 69 -7.55 -4.24 -0.75
CA LEU A 69 -6.39 -5.04 -1.15
C LEU A 69 -5.98 -5.88 0.06
N ALA A 70 -6.09 -7.19 -0.07
CA ALA A 70 -5.61 -8.10 0.96
C ALA A 70 -4.07 -8.11 0.98
N GLY A 71 -3.52 -8.33 2.18
CA GLY A 71 -2.13 -8.70 2.37
C GLY A 71 -1.72 -9.92 1.56
N SER A 72 -0.42 -10.11 1.40
CA SER A 72 0.13 -11.33 0.80
C SER A 72 1.44 -11.72 1.45
N ALA A 73 1.79 -13.00 1.38
CA ALA A 73 3.06 -13.49 1.92
C ALA A 73 4.28 -12.77 1.31
N ALA A 74 4.23 -12.41 0.01
CA ALA A 74 5.29 -11.65 -0.64
C ALA A 74 5.45 -10.23 -0.06
N VAL A 75 4.35 -9.60 0.33
CA VAL A 75 4.36 -8.29 1.02
C VAL A 75 4.91 -8.44 2.43
N ASP A 76 4.50 -9.47 3.17
CA ASP A 76 4.99 -9.74 4.53
C ASP A 76 6.50 -10.03 4.54
N ASP A 77 6.98 -10.86 3.60
CA ASP A 77 8.40 -11.16 3.42
C ASP A 77 9.19 -9.90 3.10
N PHE A 78 8.68 -9.05 2.19
CA PHE A 78 9.29 -7.77 1.87
C PHE A 78 9.39 -6.87 3.11
N LEU A 79 8.30 -6.73 3.86
CA LEU A 79 8.25 -5.89 5.06
C LEU A 79 9.23 -6.36 6.13
N MET A 80 9.32 -7.68 6.34
CA MET A 80 10.29 -8.27 7.27
C MET A 80 11.73 -8.03 6.83
N GLN A 81 12.05 -8.22 5.54
CA GLN A 81 13.38 -7.93 5.00
C GLN A 81 13.77 -6.46 5.18
N GLN A 82 12.84 -5.53 4.91
CA GLN A 82 13.10 -4.11 5.09
C GLN A 82 13.26 -3.77 6.58
N LEU A 83 12.45 -4.34 7.47
CA LEU A 83 12.56 -4.11 8.91
C LEU A 83 13.91 -4.58 9.48
N GLN A 84 14.35 -5.78 9.10
CA GLN A 84 15.63 -6.36 9.52
C GLN A 84 16.84 -5.67 8.89
N GLY A 85 16.67 -5.10 7.69
CA GLY A 85 17.68 -4.33 6.98
C GLY A 85 17.56 -2.82 7.20
N PRO A 86 17.32 -2.02 6.14
CA PRO A 86 17.35 -0.55 6.21
C PRO A 86 16.34 0.09 7.18
N GLY A 87 15.24 -0.59 7.49
CA GLY A 87 14.13 -0.10 8.29
C GLY A 87 13.21 0.89 7.56
N THR A 88 13.41 1.12 6.26
CA THR A 88 12.65 2.09 5.46
C THR A 88 12.32 1.56 4.08
N PHE A 89 11.14 1.91 3.57
CA PHE A 89 10.66 1.57 2.24
C PHE A 89 9.70 2.66 1.75
N TYR A 90 9.36 2.59 0.46
CA TYR A 90 8.37 3.46 -0.16
C TYR A 90 7.08 2.70 -0.46
N VAL A 91 5.95 3.37 -0.29
CA VAL A 91 4.67 2.95 -0.86
C VAL A 91 4.51 3.70 -2.19
N VAL A 92 4.38 2.95 -3.28
CA VAL A 92 4.22 3.48 -4.62
C VAL A 92 2.78 3.27 -5.04
N ILE A 93 2.06 4.38 -5.26
CA ILE A 93 0.70 4.37 -5.79
C ILE A 93 0.77 4.92 -7.20
N SER A 94 0.23 4.17 -8.16
CA SER A 94 0.15 4.60 -9.56
C SER A 94 -1.19 4.18 -10.14
N GLY A 95 -1.66 4.91 -11.15
CA GLY A 95 -2.96 4.63 -11.75
C GLY A 95 -3.22 5.51 -12.96
N SER A 96 -4.37 5.24 -13.57
CA SER A 96 -4.92 6.01 -14.68
C SER A 96 -6.42 6.21 -14.47
N ALA A 97 -6.93 7.27 -15.09
CA ALA A 97 -8.34 7.59 -15.13
C ALA A 97 -8.77 7.74 -16.59
N ASP A 98 -10.04 7.47 -16.90
CA ASP A 98 -10.64 7.68 -18.22
C ASP A 98 -10.97 9.15 -18.54
N GLY A 99 -10.73 10.05 -17.59
CA GLY A 99 -10.85 11.50 -17.73
C GLY A 99 -10.02 12.21 -16.65
N GLU A 100 -10.10 13.53 -16.59
CA GLU A 100 -9.35 14.32 -15.59
C GLU A 100 -9.90 14.03 -14.18
N PRO A 101 -9.10 13.42 -13.28
CA PRO A 101 -9.56 13.08 -11.95
C PRO A 101 -9.42 14.27 -11.00
N HIS A 102 -10.55 14.72 -10.45
CA HIS A 102 -10.57 15.67 -9.34
C HIS A 102 -11.22 15.00 -8.14
N LEU A 103 -10.45 14.20 -7.40
CA LEU A 103 -10.99 13.40 -6.31
C LEU A 103 -10.00 13.28 -5.14
N THR A 104 -10.55 12.99 -3.97
CA THR A 104 -9.77 12.67 -2.76
C THR A 104 -9.91 11.19 -2.46
N LEU A 105 -8.79 10.48 -2.35
CA LEU A 105 -8.75 9.10 -1.85
C LEU A 105 -8.27 9.11 -0.40
N ARG A 106 -8.93 8.31 0.44
CA ARG A 106 -8.42 7.91 1.74
C ARG A 106 -8.01 6.45 1.68
N ALA A 107 -6.77 6.18 2.02
CA ALA A 107 -6.25 4.82 2.21
C ALA A 107 -5.97 4.58 3.69
N ILE A 108 -6.37 3.42 4.20
CA ILE A 108 -6.09 2.93 5.55
C ILE A 108 -5.28 1.66 5.40
N LEU A 109 -4.13 1.60 6.08
CA LEU A 109 -3.27 0.42 6.08
C LEU A 109 -3.48 -0.30 7.41
N HIS A 110 -3.86 -1.56 7.33
CA HIS A 110 -4.02 -2.44 8.48
C HIS A 110 -2.78 -3.33 8.56
N ALA A 111 -1.90 -3.06 9.53
CA ALA A 111 -0.69 -3.84 9.73
C ALA A 111 -0.61 -4.35 11.17
N ASN A 112 -0.03 -5.53 11.36
CA ASN A 112 0.26 -6.11 12.67
C ASN A 112 1.77 -6.21 12.89
N LEU A 113 2.17 -6.16 14.15
CA LEU A 113 3.55 -6.35 14.56
C LEU A 113 3.57 -7.34 15.72
N GLY A 114 4.28 -8.44 15.53
CA GLY A 114 4.45 -9.47 16.55
C GLY A 114 5.82 -9.40 17.17
N TYR A 115 5.87 -9.67 18.47
CA TYR A 115 7.11 -9.81 19.22
C TYR A 115 7.25 -11.23 19.75
N SER A 116 8.48 -11.72 19.86
CA SER A 116 8.75 -12.84 20.76
C SER A 116 8.50 -12.33 22.19
N ALA A 117 7.61 -13.01 22.92
CA ALA A 117 7.51 -12.79 24.36
C ALA A 117 8.83 -13.26 24.98
N GLY A 118 9.72 -12.31 25.27
CA GLY A 118 10.96 -12.60 25.97
C GLY A 118 10.64 -13.12 27.37
N PHE A 119 10.90 -14.40 27.60
CA PHE A 119 11.07 -14.99 28.93
C PHE A 119 12.51 -15.50 29.04
#